data_AF-A0A8J8DTH0-F1
#
_entry.id   AF-A0A8J8DTH0-F1
#
_cell.length_a   1.000
_cell.length_b   1.000
_cell.length_c   1.000
_cell.angle_alpha   90.00
_cell.angle_beta   90.00
_cell.angle_gamma   90.00
#
_symmetry.space_group_name_H-M   'P 1'
#
loop_
_entity.id
_entity.type
_entity.pdbx_description
1 polymer ?
#
loop_
_entity_poly.entity_id
_entity_poly.type
_entity_poly.pdbx_seq_one_letter_code
_entity_poly.pdbx_strand_id
1 'polypeptide(L)'
;MPIAIPMEDLPRETLNRMSKRELNKLIKDLTLDAETSASEILQLSTPREIIEVSEGLGVPLATKEEQLQEILEIIEEYRREYGPKEELEKLAETSPHLSIILETWNHYEELLHKEGLL
;
A
#
# COMPACT_ATOMS: atom_id res chain seq x y z
N MET A 1 19.75 2.40 26.38
CA MET A 1 18.48 2.06 25.70
C MET A 1 17.80 3.38 25.36
N PRO A 2 17.50 3.69 24.09
CA PRO A 2 16.69 4.85 23.77
C PRO A 2 15.23 4.54 24.14
N ILE A 3 14.58 5.50 24.76
CA ILE A 3 13.19 5.42 25.18
C ILE A 3 12.35 5.77 23.94
N ALA A 4 11.62 4.80 23.40
CA ALA A 4 10.56 5.07 22.43
C ALA A 4 9.42 5.77 23.19
N ILE A 5 9.16 7.04 22.87
CA ILE A 5 8.01 7.78 23.39
C ILE A 5 6.85 7.53 22.42
N PRO A 6 5.74 6.89 22.86
CA PRO A 6 4.55 6.72 22.04
C PRO A 6 4.00 8.10 21.65
N MET A 7 3.84 8.38 20.36
CA MET A 7 3.43 9.69 19.85
C MET A 7 1.94 10.01 20.05
N GLU A 8 1.12 9.07 20.52
CA GLU A 8 -0.31 9.30 20.79
C GLU A 8 -0.55 10.37 21.87
N ASP A 9 0.48 10.69 22.67
CA ASP A 9 0.38 11.63 23.79
C ASP A 9 1.15 12.94 23.62
N LEU A 10 1.77 13.23 22.46
CA LEU A 10 2.45 14.53 22.28
C LEU A 10 1.41 15.63 22.02
N PRO A 11 1.17 16.55 22.97
CA PRO A 11 0.18 17.61 22.78
C PRO A 11 0.58 18.48 21.58
N ARG A 12 -0.37 18.85 20.73
CA ARG A 12 -0.13 19.78 19.59
C ARG A 12 0.64 21.05 20.02
N GLU A 13 0.47 21.49 21.26
CA GLU A 13 1.21 22.61 21.85
C GLU A 13 2.72 22.37 21.95
N THR A 14 3.16 21.13 22.16
CA THR A 14 4.57 20.75 22.26
C THR A 14 5.24 20.79 20.89
N LEU A 15 4.57 20.27 19.85
CA LEU A 15 5.05 20.35 18.46
C LEU A 15 5.19 21.80 17.98
N ASN A 16 4.23 22.66 18.33
CA ASN A 16 4.25 24.08 17.96
C ASN A 16 5.35 24.90 18.66
N ARG A 17 5.94 24.38 19.75
CA ARG A 17 7.04 25.02 20.48
C ARG A 17 8.42 24.56 20.02
N MET A 18 8.51 23.51 19.20
CA MET A 18 9.77 22.99 18.68
C MET A 18 10.35 23.94 17.62
N SER A 19 11.67 24.11 17.63
CA SER A 19 12.35 24.85 16.57
C SER A 19 12.26 24.10 15.24
N LYS A 20 12.35 24.81 14.11
CA LYS A 20 12.37 24.20 12.77
C LYS A 20 13.41 23.08 12.63
N ARG A 21 14.55 23.21 13.30
CA ARG A 21 15.61 22.19 13.29
C ARG A 21 15.18 20.92 14.04
N GLU A 22 14.53 21.07 15.19
CA GLU A 22 14.04 19.95 15.99
C GLU A 22 12.86 19.25 15.31
N LEU A 23 11.95 20.01 14.70
CA LEU A 23 10.86 19.47 13.88
C LEU A 23 11.39 18.68 12.68
N ASN A 24 12.35 19.25 11.93
CA ASN A 24 12.95 18.54 10.80
C ASN A 24 13.66 17.26 11.23
N LYS A 25 14.30 17.26 12.40
CA LYS A 25 14.94 16.05 12.95
C LYS A 25 13.88 15.01 13.30
N LEU A 26 12.83 15.41 14.02
CA LEU A 26 11.71 14.54 14.40
C LEU A 26 11.03 13.92 13.17
N ILE A 27 10.70 14.73 12.15
CA ILE A 27 10.10 14.25 10.91
C ILE A 27 11.02 13.23 10.23
N LYS A 28 12.32 13.54 10.11
CA LYS A 28 13.28 12.64 9.49
C LYS A 28 13.40 11.30 10.21
N ASP A 29 13.46 11.33 11.54
CA ASP A 29 13.56 10.13 12.36
C ASP A 29 12.27 9.28 12.20
N LEU A 30 11.08 9.92 12.20
CA LEU A 30 9.81 9.24 11.95
C LEU A 30 9.68 8.62 10.56
N THR A 31 10.15 9.31 9.53
CA THR A 31 10.14 8.76 8.16
C THR A 31 11.03 7.51 8.07
N LEU A 32 12.20 7.54 8.71
CA LEU A 32 13.12 6.40 8.72
C LEU A 32 12.53 5.19 9.46
N ASP A 33 11.87 5.43 10.59
CA ASP A 33 11.20 4.37 11.37
C ASP A 33 10.02 3.78 10.59
N ALA A 34 9.25 4.62 9.88
CA ALA A 34 8.16 4.16 9.01
C ALA A 34 8.66 3.34 7.81
N GLU A 35 9.75 3.77 7.16
CA GLU A 35 10.40 3.02 6.08
C GLU A 35 10.89 1.65 6.55
N THR A 36 11.50 1.59 7.75
CA THR A 36 11.97 0.34 8.36
C THR A 36 10.80 -0.59 8.65
N SER A 37 9.75 -0.06 9.27
CA SER A 37 8.51 -0.78 9.58
C SER A 37 7.84 -1.34 8.32
N ALA A 38 7.73 -0.54 7.25
CA ALA A 38 7.18 -0.98 5.97
C ALA A 38 8.05 -2.08 5.33
N SER A 39 9.37 -1.97 5.43
CA SER A 39 10.29 -2.99 4.92
C SER A 39 10.16 -4.31 5.67
N GLU A 40 9.97 -4.27 6.99
CA GLU A 40 9.72 -5.46 7.81
C GLU A 40 8.40 -6.13 7.43
N ILE A 41 7.32 -5.36 7.26
CA ILE A 41 6.01 -5.87 6.81
C ILE A 41 6.12 -6.55 5.44
N LEU A 42 6.85 -5.95 4.49
CA LEU A 42 7.03 -6.49 3.14
C LEU A 42 7.86 -7.79 3.10
N GLN A 43 8.61 -8.11 4.15
CA GLN A 43 9.37 -9.37 4.26
C GLN A 43 8.53 -10.52 4.83
N LEU A 44 7.34 -10.24 5.35
CA LEU A 44 6.45 -11.25 5.92
C LEU A 44 5.75 -12.02 4.81
N SER A 45 5.74 -13.34 4.95
CA SER A 45 5.25 -14.26 3.91
C SER A 45 3.81 -14.74 4.12
N THR A 46 3.21 -14.43 5.27
CA THR A 46 1.82 -14.82 5.55
C THR A 46 0.93 -13.62 5.88
N PRO A 47 -0.33 -13.60 5.40
CA PRO A 47 -1.27 -12.51 5.71
C PRO A 47 -1.47 -12.28 7.21
N ARG A 48 -1.37 -13.35 8.01
CA ARG A 48 -1.58 -13.28 9.45
C ARG A 48 -0.43 -12.57 10.18
N GLU A 49 0.81 -12.85 9.79
CA GLU A 49 1.99 -12.16 10.32
C GLU A 49 1.95 -10.67 9.97
N ILE A 50 1.52 -10.35 8.74
CA ILE A 50 1.34 -8.95 8.29
C ILE A 50 0.34 -8.22 9.19
N ILE A 51 -0.82 -8.82 9.46
CA ILE A 51 -1.84 -8.23 10.34
C ILE A 51 -1.30 -8.00 11.75
N GLU A 52 -0.69 -9.02 12.36
CA GLU A 52 -0.19 -8.93 13.74
C GLU A 52 0.90 -7.84 13.89
N VAL A 53 1.80 -7.72 12.90
CA VAL A 53 2.85 -6.70 12.90
C VAL A 53 2.29 -5.30 12.60
N SER A 54 1.38 -5.16 11.62
CA SER A 54 0.76 -3.86 11.32
C SER A 54 -0.06 -3.32 12.49
N GLU A 55 -0.85 -4.17 13.16
CA GLU A 55 -1.57 -3.80 14.39
C GLU A 55 -0.61 -3.39 15.51
N GLY A 56 0.47 -4.14 15.72
CA GLY A 56 1.50 -3.82 16.72
C GLY A 56 2.26 -2.52 16.47
N LEU A 57 2.32 -2.07 15.21
CA LEU A 57 2.97 -0.83 14.79
C LEU A 57 1.99 0.35 14.66
N GLY A 58 0.69 0.13 14.91
CA GLY A 58 -0.34 1.16 14.74
C GLY A 58 -0.53 1.59 13.27
N VAL A 59 -0.15 0.74 12.32
CA VAL A 59 -0.33 0.98 10.89
C VAL A 59 -1.71 0.46 10.48
N PRO A 60 -2.66 1.34 10.12
CA PRO A 60 -3.97 0.89 9.67
C PRO A 60 -3.80 0.12 8.35
N LEU A 61 -4.22 -1.15 8.36
CA LEU A 61 -4.35 -1.91 7.12
C LEU A 61 -5.60 -1.43 6.37
N ALA A 62 -5.48 -1.30 5.05
CA ALA A 62 -6.62 -1.00 4.21
C ALA A 62 -7.73 -2.03 4.44
N THR A 63 -8.94 -1.54 4.62
CA THR A 63 -10.14 -2.37 4.72
C THR A 63 -10.37 -3.13 3.42
N LYS A 64 -11.17 -4.20 3.49
CA LYS A 64 -11.52 -4.98 2.29
C LYS A 64 -12.16 -4.09 1.22
N GLU A 65 -13.03 -3.17 1.64
CA GLU A 65 -13.69 -2.22 0.76
C GLU A 65 -12.70 -1.27 0.08
N GLU A 66 -11.71 -0.76 0.82
CA GLU A 66 -10.65 0.09 0.26
C GLU A 66 -9.77 -0.67 -0.74
N GLN A 67 -9.42 -1.92 -0.44
CA GLN A 67 -8.65 -2.77 -1.35
C GLN A 67 -9.42 -3.09 -2.65
N LEU A 68 -10.72 -3.38 -2.54
CA LEU A 68 -11.56 -3.65 -3.73
C LEU A 68 -11.74 -2.39 -4.59
N GLN A 69 -11.85 -1.23 -3.96
CA GLN A 69 -11.88 0.05 -4.68
C GLN A 69 -10.56 0.33 -5.41
N GLU A 70 -9.42 0.08 -4.77
CA GLU A 70 -8.10 0.23 -5.39
C GLU A 70 -7.94 -0.72 -6.58
N ILE A 71 -8.41 -1.97 -6.47
CA ILE A 71 -8.42 -2.92 -7.59
C ILE A 71 -9.22 -2.39 -8.79
N LEU A 72 -10.42 -1.82 -8.56
CA LEU A 72 -11.24 -1.22 -9.62
C LEU A 72 -10.50 -0.05 -10.30
N GLU A 73 -9.81 0.78 -9.51
CA GLU A 73 -9.03 1.91 -10.03
C GLU A 73 -7.88 1.43 -10.93
N ILE A 74 -7.15 0.38 -10.52
CA ILE A 74 -6.08 -0.21 -11.32
C ILE A 74 -6.61 -0.78 -12.65
N ILE A 75 -7.76 -1.48 -12.63
CA ILE A 75 -8.38 -1.98 -13.87
C ILE A 75 -8.75 -0.83 -14.82
N GLU A 76 -9.30 0.26 -14.28
CA GLU A 76 -9.63 1.44 -15.09
C GLU A 76 -8.38 2.17 -15.60
N GLU A 77 -7.25 2.13 -14.89
CA GLU A 77 -5.96 2.60 -15.39
C GLU A 77 -5.45 1.73 -16.55
N TYR A 78 -5.47 0.40 -16.39
CA TYR A 78 -5.08 -0.50 -17.48
C TYR A 78 -5.97 -0.33 -18.71
N ARG A 79 -7.28 -0.14 -18.52
CA ARG A 79 -8.22 0.12 -19.63
C ARG A 79 -7.93 1.43 -20.34
N ARG A 80 -7.53 2.47 -19.61
CA ARG A 80 -7.13 3.77 -20.20
C ARG A 80 -5.82 3.69 -20.96
N GLU A 81 -4.87 2.90 -20.48
CA GLU A 81 -3.53 2.80 -21.08
C GLU A 81 -3.48 1.83 -22.27
N TYR A 82 -4.11 0.66 -22.14
CA TYR A 82 -3.98 -0.44 -23.09
C TYR A 82 -5.26 -0.70 -23.90
N GLY A 83 -6.35 0.01 -23.59
CA GLY A 83 -7.65 -0.19 -24.23
C GLY A 83 -8.44 -1.36 -23.62
N PRO A 84 -9.45 -1.88 -24.34
CA PRO A 84 -10.15 -3.10 -23.96
C PRO A 84 -9.18 -4.26 -23.69
N LYS A 85 -9.57 -5.16 -22.79
CA LYS A 85 -8.71 -6.28 -22.37
C LYS A 85 -8.31 -7.18 -23.54
N GLU A 86 -9.19 -7.35 -24.53
CA GLU A 86 -8.92 -8.09 -25.76
C GLU A 86 -7.85 -7.44 -26.65
N GLU A 87 -7.66 -6.12 -26.54
CA GLU A 87 -6.56 -5.42 -27.21
C GLU A 87 -5.24 -5.69 -26.49
N LEU A 88 -5.25 -5.64 -25.16
CA LEU A 88 -4.09 -6.01 -24.34
C LEU A 88 -3.66 -7.47 -24.57
N GLU A 89 -4.60 -8.41 -24.71
CA GLU A 89 -4.32 -9.81 -25.05
C GLU A 89 -3.49 -9.93 -26.34
N LYS A 90 -3.91 -9.25 -27.41
CA LYS A 90 -3.18 -9.24 -28.69
C LYS A 90 -1.82 -8.57 -28.58
N LEU A 91 -1.72 -7.48 -27.79
CA LEU A 91 -0.45 -6.81 -27.57
C LEU A 91 0.53 -7.72 -26.81
N ALA A 92 0.05 -8.47 -25.82
CA ALA A 92 0.86 -9.40 -25.04
C ALA A 92 1.44 -10.56 -25.87
N GLU A 93 0.78 -11.00 -26.95
CA GLU A 93 1.33 -12.00 -27.88
C GLU A 93 2.66 -11.56 -28.51
N THR A 94 2.84 -10.25 -28.71
CA THR A 94 4.04 -9.68 -29.35
C THR A 94 5.00 -9.02 -28.36
N SER A 95 4.54 -8.77 -27.13
CA SER A 95 5.26 -8.04 -26.09
C SER A 95 5.18 -8.78 -24.75
N PRO A 96 6.17 -9.66 -24.44
CA PRO A 96 6.13 -10.55 -23.27
C PRO A 96 6.00 -9.85 -21.91
N HIS A 97 6.42 -8.59 -21.80
CA HIS A 97 6.29 -7.81 -20.57
C HIS A 97 4.83 -7.44 -20.25
N LEU A 98 3.97 -7.34 -21.28
CA LEU A 98 2.54 -7.04 -21.11
C LEU A 98 1.76 -8.26 -20.60
N SER A 99 2.31 -9.47 -20.71
CA SER A 99 1.69 -10.67 -20.15
C SER A 99 1.51 -10.57 -18.63
N ILE A 100 2.43 -9.91 -17.92
CA ILE A 100 2.34 -9.69 -16.47
C ILE A 100 1.13 -8.78 -16.14
N ILE A 101 0.93 -7.73 -16.94
CA ILE A 101 -0.20 -6.80 -16.76
C ILE A 101 -1.51 -7.53 -17.03
N LEU A 102 -1.56 -8.33 -18.10
CA LEU A 102 -2.71 -9.14 -18.44
C LEU A 102 -3.05 -10.18 -17.36
N GLU A 103 -2.06 -10.89 -16.82
CA GLU A 103 -2.23 -11.81 -15.70
C GLU A 103 -2.76 -11.10 -14.46
N THR A 104 -2.23 -9.92 -14.15
CA THR A 104 -2.66 -9.09 -13.03
C THR A 104 -4.11 -8.63 -13.20
N TRP A 105 -4.48 -8.15 -14.39
CA TRP A 105 -5.86 -7.77 -14.71
C TRP A 105 -6.80 -8.97 -14.55
N ASN A 106 -6.47 -10.13 -15.13
CA ASN A 106 -7.24 -11.36 -14.99
C ASN A 106 -7.48 -11.72 -13.52
N HIS A 107 -6.42 -11.69 -12.71
CA HIS A 107 -6.49 -12.00 -11.29
C HIS A 107 -7.44 -11.04 -10.54
N TYR A 108 -7.37 -9.75 -10.85
CA TYR A 108 -8.23 -8.73 -10.25
C TYR A 108 -9.70 -8.88 -10.65
N GLU A 109 -10.01 -9.16 -11.92
CA GLU A 109 -11.39 -9.45 -12.32
C GLU A 109 -11.95 -10.70 -11.62
N GLU A 110 -11.15 -11.75 -11.44
CA GLU A 110 -11.58 -12.92 -10.66
C GLU A 110 -11.89 -12.59 -9.21
N LEU A 111 -11.08 -11.73 -8.57
CA LEU A 111 -11.33 -11.28 -7.20
C LEU A 111 -12.62 -10.46 -7.12
N LEU A 112 -12.84 -9.52 -8.04
CA LEU A 112 -14.05 -8.70 -8.08
C LEU A 112 -15.31 -9.55 -8.36
N HIS A 113 -15.23 -10.54 -9.24
CA HIS A 113 -16.34 -11.48 -9.49
C HIS A 113 -16.69 -12.32 -8.26
N LYS A 114 -15.69 -12.80 -7.50
CA LYS A 114 -15.93 -13.52 -6.25
C LYS A 114 -16.66 -12.67 -5.21
N GLU A 115 -16.44 -11.37 -5.26
CA GLU A 115 -17.08 -10.37 -4.38
C GLU A 115 -18.37 -9.79 -4.96
N GLY A 116 -18.79 -10.19 -6.16
CA GLY A 116 -20.03 -9.74 -6.80
C GLY A 116 -20.02 -8.29 -7.29
N LEU A 117 -18.84 -7.75 -7.59
CA LEU A 117 -18.64 -6.37 -8.05
C LEU A 117 -18.54 -6.23 -9.58
N LEU A 118 -18.44 -7.36 -10.30
CA LEU A 118 -18.49 -7.50 -11.76
C LEU A 118 -19.41 -8.67 -12.12
#